data_AF-A0A809Z912-F1
#
_entry.id   AF-A0A809Z912-F1
#
_cell.length_a   1.000
_cell.length_b   1.000
_cell.length_c   1.000
_cell.angle_alpha   90.00
_cell.angle_beta   90.00
_cell.angle_gamma   90.00
#
_symmetry.space_group_name_H-M   'P 1'
#
loop_
_entity.id
_entity.type
_entity.pdbx_description
1 polymer ?
#
loop_
_entity_poly.entity_id
_entity_poly.type
_entity_poly.pdbx_seq_one_letter_code
_entity_poly.pdbx_strand_id
1 'polypeptide(L)'
;MHADDIARQCVENINFYTLNKMPAEEAGILLTTPKGWKAPPRFPRGRLNLVKPDGTRVWHFKAMSILAYLVGNNLTTLKIEMKSLK
;
A
#
# COMPACT_ATOMS: atom_id res chain seq x y z
N MET A 1 -7.03 -2.00 -10.17
CA MET A 1 -6.78 -1.12 -9.02
C MET A 1 -6.14 0.14 -9.57
N HIS A 2 -6.75 1.29 -9.36
CA HIS A 2 -6.16 2.58 -9.75
C HIS A 2 -5.04 2.93 -8.75
N ALA A 3 -3.98 3.57 -9.21
CA ALA A 3 -2.85 3.91 -8.35
C ALA A 3 -3.26 4.87 -7.22
N ASP A 4 -4.21 5.78 -7.48
CA ASP A 4 -4.77 6.67 -6.45
C ASP A 4 -5.55 5.93 -5.37
N ASP A 5 -6.27 4.85 -5.71
CA ASP A 5 -6.96 4.04 -4.70
C ASP A 5 -5.97 3.38 -3.73
N ILE A 6 -4.85 2.90 -4.28
CA ILE A 6 -3.78 2.29 -3.50
C ILE A 6 -3.11 3.34 -2.62
N ALA A 7 -2.79 4.51 -3.17
CA ALA A 7 -2.20 5.62 -2.42
C ALA A 7 -3.12 6.06 -1.27
N ARG A 8 -4.43 6.21 -1.53
CA ARG A 8 -5.43 6.52 -0.51
C ARG A 8 -5.44 5.48 0.61
N GLN A 9 -5.47 4.19 0.26
CA GLN A 9 -5.45 3.10 1.25
C GLN A 9 -4.17 3.10 2.09
N CYS A 10 -3.01 3.41 1.48
CA CYS A 10 -1.77 3.57 2.23
C CYS A 10 -1.89 4.71 3.26
N VAL A 11 -2.33 5.90 2.83
CA VAL A 11 -2.47 7.07 3.70
C VAL A 11 -3.47 6.82 4.83
N GLU A 12 -4.61 6.20 4.54
CA GLU A 12 -5.62 5.85 5.54
C GLU A 12 -5.05 4.91 6.63
N ASN A 13 -4.31 3.87 6.24
CA ASN A 13 -3.71 2.95 7.21
C ASN A 13 -2.56 3.57 7.99
N ILE A 14 -1.73 4.40 7.35
CA ILE A 14 -0.68 5.17 8.05
C ILE A 14 -1.33 6.06 9.10
N ASN A 15 -2.33 6.86 8.70
CA ASN A 15 -3.07 7.73 9.62
C ASN A 15 -3.74 6.94 10.75
N PHE A 16 -4.34 5.79 10.45
CA PHE A 16 -4.93 4.93 11.48
C PHE A 16 -3.89 4.53 12.53
N TYR A 17 -2.70 4.06 12.12
CA TYR A 17 -1.64 3.69 13.05
C TYR A 17 -1.19 4.90 13.88
N THR A 18 -0.93 6.04 13.23
CA THR A 18 -0.51 7.27 13.90
C THR A 18 -1.53 7.75 14.93
N LEU A 19 -2.82 7.79 14.57
CA LEU A 19 -3.91 8.21 15.47
C LEU A 19 -4.09 7.28 16.67
N ASN A 20 -3.76 6.00 16.50
CA ASN A 20 -3.83 4.99 17.56
C ASN A 20 -2.50 4.80 18.31
N LYS A 21 -1.52 5.71 18.13
CA LYS A 21 -0.19 5.64 18.78
C LYS A 21 0.57 4.34 18.47
N MET A 22 0.32 3.75 17.31
CA MET A 22 1.06 2.63 16.77
C MET A 22 2.16 3.13 15.81
N PRO A 23 3.27 2.39 15.63
CA PRO A 23 4.33 2.80 14.71
C PRO A 23 3.84 2.88 13.26
N ALA A 24 3.99 4.04 12.62
CA ALA A 24 3.51 4.25 11.25
C ALA A 24 4.22 3.32 10.23
N GLU A 25 5.45 2.91 10.52
CA GLU A 25 6.26 1.98 9.74
C GLU A 25 5.70 0.54 9.79
N GLU A 26 4.83 0.25 10.76
CA GLU A 26 4.15 -1.03 10.87
C GLU A 26 2.90 -1.10 9.99
N ALA A 27 2.32 0.04 9.60
CA ALA A 27 1.14 0.10 8.76
C ALA A 27 1.33 -0.66 7.45
N GLY A 28 0.35 -1.48 7.11
CA GLY A 28 0.36 -2.32 5.92
C GLY A 28 -0.94 -2.24 5.14
N ILE A 29 -0.90 -2.63 3.88
CA ILE A 29 -2.07 -2.78 3.01
C ILE A 29 -2.10 -4.18 2.39
N LEU A 30 -3.30 -4.62 2.00
CA LEU A 30 -3.49 -5.86 1.26
C LEU A 30 -3.82 -5.55 -0.21
N LEU A 31 -3.04 -6.10 -1.13
CA LEU A 31 -3.29 -6.00 -2.57
C LEU A 31 -3.58 -7.38 -3.14
N THR A 32 -4.63 -7.48 -3.96
CA THR A 32 -4.96 -8.70 -4.69
C THR A 32 -4.40 -8.63 -6.10
N THR A 33 -3.59 -9.61 -6.48
CA THR A 33 -2.98 -9.69 -7.81
C THR A 33 -3.50 -10.92 -8.56
N PRO A 34 -3.66 -10.85 -9.90
CA PRO A 34 -4.06 -12.01 -10.68
C PRO A 34 -2.98 -13.10 -10.69
N LYS A 35 -3.36 -14.31 -11.12
CA LYS A 35 -2.42 -15.42 -11.32
C LYS A 35 -1.32 -15.00 -12.29
N GLY A 36 -0.06 -15.24 -11.93
CA GLY A 36 1.10 -14.92 -12.76
C GLY A 36 1.51 -13.45 -12.79
N TRP A 37 0.89 -12.58 -11.98
CA TRP A 37 1.34 -11.19 -11.84
C TRP A 37 2.82 -11.11 -11.44
N LYS A 38 3.54 -10.21 -12.10
CA LYS A 38 4.94 -9.90 -11.81
C LYS A 38 5.02 -8.46 -11.33
N ALA A 39 5.74 -8.26 -10.24
CA ALA A 39 5.98 -6.93 -9.70
C ALA A 39 6.77 -6.08 -10.72
N PRO A 40 6.38 -4.81 -10.95
CA PRO A 40 7.17 -3.88 -11.75
C PRO A 40 8.60 -3.70 -11.20
N PRO A 41 9.53 -3.18 -12.01
CA PRO A 41 10.88 -2.86 -11.55
C PRO A 41 10.85 -1.98 -10.30
N ARG A 42 11.65 -2.33 -9.29
CA ARG A 42 11.77 -1.60 -8.01
C ARG A 42 10.48 -1.51 -7.19
N PHE A 43 9.44 -2.26 -7.55
CA PHE A 43 8.23 -2.33 -6.75
C PHE A 43 8.55 -2.92 -5.36
N PRO A 44 7.96 -2.39 -4.26
CA PRO A 44 8.25 -2.85 -2.91
C PRO A 44 8.03 -4.36 -2.73
N ARG A 45 8.90 -5.00 -1.95
CA ARG A 45 8.70 -6.40 -1.58
C ARG A 45 7.52 -6.53 -0.63
N GLY A 46 6.68 -7.54 -0.89
CA GLY A 46 5.56 -7.91 -0.04
C GLY A 46 5.68 -9.35 0.45
N ARG A 47 4.80 -9.71 1.37
CA ARG A 47 4.61 -11.08 1.85
C ARG A 47 3.35 -11.65 1.23
N LEU A 48 3.42 -12.85 0.65
CA LEU A 48 2.23 -13.56 0.20
C LEU A 48 1.46 -14.05 1.44
N ASN A 49 0.19 -13.66 1.56
CA ASN A 49 -0.68 -14.07 2.66
C ASN A 49 -1.58 -15.24 2.27
N LEU A 50 -2.16 -15.18 1.07
CA LEU A 50 -3.14 -16.18 0.63
C LEU A 50 -3.08 -16.38 -0.89
N VAL A 51 -3.21 -17.62 -1.33
CA VAL A 51 -3.55 -17.98 -2.70
C VAL A 51 -4.99 -18.48 -2.69
N LYS A 52 -5.86 -17.83 -3.46
CA LYS A 52 -7.28 -18.20 -3.55
C LYS A 52 -7.48 -19.37 -4.53
N PRO A 53 -8.61 -20.10 -4.44
CA PRO A 53 -8.92 -21.19 -5.39
C PRO A 53 -8.98 -20.75 -6.85
N ASP A 54 -9.38 -19.51 -7.12
CA ASP A 54 -9.39 -18.90 -8.46
C ASP A 54 -7.98 -18.54 -8.99
N GLY A 55 -6.94 -18.77 -8.21
CA GLY A 55 -5.54 -18.50 -8.54
C GLY A 55 -5.09 -17.06 -8.28
N THR A 56 -5.98 -16.16 -7.86
CA THR A 56 -5.59 -14.82 -7.40
C THR A 56 -4.81 -14.91 -6.09
N ARG A 57 -3.97 -13.90 -5.83
CA ARG A 57 -3.05 -13.89 -4.68
C ARG A 57 -3.24 -12.62 -3.88
N VAL A 58 -3.37 -12.76 -2.56
CA VAL A 58 -3.46 -11.64 -1.61
C VAL A 58 -2.08 -11.45 -0.99
N TRP A 59 -1.54 -10.25 -1.15
CA TRP A 59 -0.22 -9.86 -0.67
C TRP A 59 -0.34 -8.79 0.39
N HIS A 60 0.52 -8.86 1.39
CA HIS A 60 0.72 -7.80 2.37
C HIS A 60 1.95 -6.98 2.01
N PHE A 61 1.78 -5.65 1.94
CA PHE A 61 2.86 -4.70 1.70
C PHE A 61 2.90 -3.64 2.80
N LYS A 62 4.09 -3.12 3.09
CA LYS A 62 4.25 -1.93 3.94
C LYS A 62 3.68 -0.71 3.23
N ALA A 63 2.76 -0.01 3.90
CA ALA A 63 2.03 1.12 3.33
C ALA A 63 2.98 2.24 2.90
N MET A 64 3.95 2.60 3.76
CA MET A 64 4.94 3.64 3.46
C MET A 64 5.77 3.33 2.20
N SER A 65 6.19 2.08 2.02
CA SER A 65 6.99 1.68 0.86
C SER A 65 6.20 1.75 -0.45
N ILE A 66 4.92 1.35 -0.42
CA ILE A 66 4.03 1.44 -1.58
C ILE A 66 3.75 2.91 -1.92
N LEU A 67 3.42 3.73 -0.93
CA LEU A 67 3.16 5.15 -1.13
C LEU A 67 4.40 5.85 -1.72
N ALA A 68 5.59 5.60 -1.17
CA ALA A 68 6.84 6.13 -1.70
C ALA A 68 7.11 5.70 -3.15
N TYR A 69 6.82 4.44 -3.50
CA TYR A 69 6.93 3.97 -4.88
C TYR A 69 5.97 4.69 -5.82
N LEU A 70 4.71 4.87 -5.42
CA LEU A 70 3.70 5.54 -6.24
C LEU A 70 4.05 7.01 -6.48
N VAL A 71 4.44 7.72 -5.43
CA VAL A 71 4.85 9.13 -5.51
C VAL A 71 6.14 9.28 -6.31
N GLY A 72 7.17 8.47 -6.01
CA GLY A 72 8.47 8.56 -6.68
C GLY A 72 8.45 8.22 -8.18
N ASN A 73 7.39 7.57 -8.66
CA ASN A 73 7.18 7.28 -10.08
C ASN A 73 6.07 8.12 -10.72
N ASN A 74 5.56 9.17 -10.04
CA ASN A 74 4.44 10.01 -10.50
C ASN A 74 3.19 9.21 -10.91
N LEU A 75 2.90 8.11 -10.21
CA LEU A 75 1.77 7.23 -10.50
C LEU A 75 0.49 7.65 -9.78
N THR A 76 0.56 8.60 -8.85
CA THR A 76 -0.60 9.09 -8.10
C THR A 76 -0.69 10.60 -8.16
N THR A 77 -1.91 11.12 -8.22
CA THR A 77 -2.21 12.56 -8.17
C THR A 77 -2.65 13.02 -6.78
N LEU A 78 -2.59 12.14 -5.78
CA LEU A 78 -3.09 12.42 -4.44
C LEU A 78 -2.26 13.53 -3.80
N LYS A 79 -2.92 14.65 -3.47
CA LYS A 79 -2.37 15.67 -2.59
C LYS A 79 -2.40 15.11 -1.18
N ILE A 80 -1.24 14.82 -0.61
CA ILE A 80 -1.13 14.29 0.75
C ILE A 80 -1.40 15.44 1.73
N GLU A 81 -2.64 15.56 2.19
CA GLU A 81 -2.97 16.42 3.32
C GLU A 81 -2.75 15.63 4.61
N MET A 82 -1.56 15.75 5.18
CA MET A 82 -1.31 15.24 6.53
C MET A 82 -2.05 16.14 7.52
N LYS A 83 -3.11 15.62 8.14
CA LYS A 83 -3.73 16.31 9.27
C LYS A 83 -2.71 16.38 10.40
N SER A 84 -2.20 17.58 10.68
CA SER A 84 -1.42 17.85 11.88
C SER A 84 -2.27 17.45 13.09
N LEU A 85 -1.77 16.51 13.89
CA LEU A 85 -2.26 16.34 15.26
C LEU A 85 -1.94 17.64 16.00
N LYS A 86 -2.99 18.32 16.49
CA LYS A 86 -2.86 19.42 17.46
C LYS A 86 -2.65 18.83 18.85
#